data_AF-A0A1I0QNB6-F1
#
_entry.id   AF-A0A1I0QNB6-F1
#
_cell.length_a   1.000
_cell.length_b   1.000
_cell.length_c   1.000
_cell.angle_alpha   90.00
_cell.angle_beta   90.00
_cell.angle_gamma   90.00
#
_symmetry.space_group_name_H-M   'P 1'
#
loop_
_entity.id
_entity.type
_entity.pdbx_description
1 polymer ?
#
loop_
_entity_poly.entity_id
_entity_poly.type
_entity_poly.pdbx_seq_one_letter_code
_entity_poly.pdbx_strand_id
1 'polypeptide(L)'
;MDNKESDIDLFESEDIPAKAAPTSASTKGDVGLPMNKMIIAVVAIILVVVATIAILTHVSEKLDEPPVETTAYMTGESEPVVMPETTPADIIGIWSFGDGNNILYMSFNEDGTLDVWTVDSDGQELNRTTNTYTLEGNALGVYQPDGSEDYYICIINGDSLTLEDPAGFGESYVLTRTESLDIPVYTAADLVGTWVSDSSNSYIWMTFNEDGTLDVWVIDANGVEIDRTQDTYTIEGNQLTISYPTDREEDVYNISINGDMLILAYPDQPDQLFGYIRQH
;
A
#
# COMPACT_ATOMS: atom_id res chain seq x y z
N MET A 1 -22.68 -55.74 -65.47
CA MET A 1 -23.86 -55.51 -64.60
C MET A 1 -23.33 -54.98 -63.29
N ASP A 2 -22.54 -53.92 -63.29
CA ASP A 2 -22.80 -52.50 -63.65
C ASP A 2 -23.52 -51.74 -62.55
N ASN A 3 -22.73 -50.82 -61.99
CA ASN A 3 -23.04 -49.48 -61.49
C ASN A 3 -24.05 -49.29 -60.35
N LYS A 4 -23.55 -48.69 -59.28
CA LYS A 4 -23.74 -47.25 -59.06
C LYS A 4 -22.66 -46.69 -58.12
N GLU A 5 -21.62 -46.13 -58.74
CA GLU A 5 -20.93 -44.95 -58.23
C GLU A 5 -21.94 -43.78 -58.25
N SER A 6 -21.94 -42.96 -57.21
CA SER A 6 -22.65 -41.68 -57.23
C SER A 6 -21.63 -40.59 -57.51
N ASP A 7 -21.64 -40.19 -58.78
CA ASP A 7 -20.89 -39.10 -59.37
C ASP A 7 -21.10 -37.77 -58.64
N ILE A 8 -19.98 -37.10 -58.44
CA ILE A 8 -19.85 -35.66 -58.23
C ILE A 8 -19.72 -35.07 -59.64
N ASP A 9 -20.75 -34.33 -60.08
CA ASP A 9 -20.65 -33.35 -61.16
C ASP A 9 -20.99 -31.98 -60.55
N LEU A 10 -20.05 -31.05 -60.43
CA LEU A 10 -19.52 -30.18 -61.49
C LEU A 10 -20.62 -29.43 -62.24
N PHE A 11 -20.90 -28.22 -61.76
CA PHE A 11 -21.23 -27.11 -62.64
C PHE A 11 -20.10 -26.07 -62.56
N GLU A 12 -19.28 -26.10 -63.60
CA GLU A 12 -18.49 -24.99 -64.15
C GLU A 12 -19.43 -23.82 -64.46
N SER A 13 -19.20 -22.64 -63.88
CA SER A 13 -18.43 -21.50 -64.40
C SER A 13 -19.08 -20.77 -65.59
N GLU A 14 -19.42 -19.50 -65.37
CA GLU A 14 -19.18 -18.35 -66.27
C GLU A 14 -19.64 -17.09 -65.48
N ASP A 15 -18.70 -16.32 -64.92
CA ASP A 15 -18.18 -15.05 -65.48
C ASP A 15 -19.30 -14.03 -65.77
N ILE A 16 -19.41 -12.87 -65.10
CA ILE A 16 -18.73 -11.56 -65.35
C ILE A 16 -19.50 -10.52 -64.44
N PRO A 17 -19.02 -9.31 -64.02
CA PRO A 17 -17.67 -8.69 -64.03
C PRO A 17 -17.16 -8.22 -62.65
N ALA A 18 -15.86 -7.90 -62.64
CA ALA A 18 -15.13 -7.19 -61.59
C ALA A 18 -15.82 -5.90 -61.10
N LYS A 19 -15.93 -5.77 -59.77
CA LYS A 19 -16.12 -4.50 -59.08
C LYS A 19 -15.04 -4.37 -58.00
N ALA A 20 -14.21 -3.35 -58.19
CA ALA A 20 -13.15 -2.79 -57.36
C ALA A 20 -12.95 -3.36 -55.94
N ALA A 21 -11.69 -3.72 -55.66
CA ALA A 21 -11.16 -4.03 -54.33
C ALA A 21 -11.38 -2.87 -53.33
N PRO A 22 -11.72 -3.17 -52.05
CA PRO A 22 -11.37 -2.31 -50.94
C PRO A 22 -10.04 -2.76 -50.35
N THR A 23 -9.05 -1.89 -50.55
CA THR A 23 -7.78 -1.78 -49.84
C THR A 23 -7.93 -1.88 -48.33
N SER A 24 -6.98 -2.58 -47.70
CA SER A 24 -6.70 -2.52 -46.26
C SER A 24 -6.54 -1.07 -45.79
N ALA A 25 -7.32 -0.69 -44.78
CA ALA A 25 -7.14 0.56 -44.05
C ALA A 25 -7.32 0.31 -42.56
N SER A 26 -6.19 0.30 -41.86
CA SER A 26 -6.11 0.59 -40.43
C SER A 26 -6.74 1.96 -40.17
N THR A 27 -7.73 2.04 -39.27
CA THR A 27 -8.09 3.30 -38.62
C THR A 27 -8.20 3.10 -37.11
N LYS A 28 -7.16 3.59 -36.45
CA LYS A 28 -7.10 4.02 -35.06
C LYS A 28 -8.17 5.11 -34.85
N GLY A 29 -9.03 4.95 -33.84
CA GLY A 29 -9.91 6.00 -33.31
C GLY A 29 -9.93 5.82 -31.79
N ASP A 30 -8.97 6.39 -31.07
CA ASP A 30 -9.12 7.70 -30.41
C ASP A 30 -10.45 7.84 -29.65
N VAL A 31 -10.44 7.38 -28.40
CA VAL A 31 -11.23 7.99 -27.33
C VAL A 31 -10.27 8.77 -26.43
N GLY A 32 -9.49 9.66 -27.06
CA GLY A 32 -8.79 10.71 -26.34
C GLY A 32 -9.82 11.76 -25.95
N LEU A 33 -10.03 11.96 -24.64
CA LEU A 33 -10.63 13.19 -24.17
C LEU A 33 -9.86 14.36 -24.81
N PRO A 34 -10.53 15.37 -25.41
CA PRO A 34 -9.83 16.43 -26.10
C PRO A 34 -8.87 17.10 -25.11
N MET A 35 -7.58 17.09 -25.44
CA MET A 35 -6.42 17.55 -24.66
C MET A 35 -6.61 18.96 -24.05
N ASN A 36 -7.53 19.73 -24.62
CA ASN A 36 -7.99 21.05 -24.21
C ASN A 36 -8.77 21.02 -22.86
N LYS A 37 -9.37 19.88 -22.48
CA LYS A 37 -10.03 19.67 -21.19
C LYS A 37 -9.07 19.14 -20.11
N MET A 38 -8.01 18.42 -20.48
CA MET A 38 -6.95 18.01 -19.55
C MET A 38 -6.10 19.20 -19.09
N ILE A 39 -5.80 20.15 -19.99
CA ILE A 39 -5.05 21.35 -19.61
C ILE A 39 -5.87 22.25 -18.66
N ILE A 40 -7.19 22.31 -18.80
CA ILE A 40 -8.06 23.08 -17.89
C ILE A 40 -8.16 22.42 -16.51
N ALA A 41 -8.21 21.09 -16.43
CA ALA A 41 -8.24 20.36 -15.15
C ALA A 41 -6.91 20.46 -14.39
N VAL A 42 -5.77 20.35 -15.09
CA VAL A 42 -4.44 20.47 -14.47
C VAL A 42 -4.13 21.91 -14.04
N VAL A 43 -4.57 22.92 -14.80
CA VAL A 43 -4.39 24.34 -14.42
C VAL A 43 -5.31 24.74 -13.25
N ALA A 44 -6.52 24.15 -13.12
CA ALA A 44 -7.40 24.38 -11.97
C ALA A 44 -6.82 23.81 -10.67
N ILE A 45 -6.19 22.63 -10.74
CA ILE A 45 -5.54 21.99 -9.58
C ILE A 45 -4.28 22.78 -9.16
N ILE A 46 -3.47 23.24 -10.12
CA ILE A 46 -2.28 24.05 -9.82
C ILE A 46 -2.66 25.42 -9.23
N LEU A 47 -3.75 26.05 -9.67
CA LEU A 47 -4.22 27.33 -9.11
C LEU A 47 -4.79 27.20 -7.69
N VAL A 48 -5.39 26.06 -7.33
CA VAL A 48 -5.89 25.79 -5.96
C VAL A 48 -4.72 25.52 -5.00
N VAL A 49 -3.67 24.85 -5.45
CA VAL A 49 -2.44 24.62 -4.67
C VAL A 49 -1.65 25.93 -4.45
N VAL A 50 -1.60 26.83 -5.43
CA VAL A 50 -0.95 28.14 -5.26
C VAL A 50 -1.76 29.08 -4.35
N ALA A 51 -3.10 29.02 -4.38
CA ALA A 51 -3.95 29.80 -3.47
C ALA A 51 -3.87 29.33 -2.01
N THR A 52 -3.74 28.02 -1.76
CA THR A 52 -3.58 27.47 -0.40
C THR A 52 -2.22 27.83 0.22
N ILE A 53 -1.15 27.86 -0.58
CA ILE A 53 0.19 28.30 -0.11
C ILE A 53 0.22 29.82 0.16
N ALA A 54 -0.51 30.62 -0.61
CA ALA A 54 -0.63 32.07 -0.38
C ALA A 54 -1.46 32.41 0.88
N ILE A 55 -2.45 31.59 1.23
CA ILE A 55 -3.24 31.77 2.46
C ILE A 55 -2.41 31.38 3.69
N LEU A 56 -1.56 30.34 3.62
CA LEU A 56 -0.66 29.99 4.74
C LEU A 56 0.41 31.05 5.01
N THR A 57 0.81 31.84 4.01
CA THR A 57 1.79 32.92 4.20
C THR A 57 1.16 34.25 4.66
N HIS A 58 -0.17 34.41 4.63
CA HIS A 58 -0.86 35.63 5.07
C HIS A 58 -1.52 35.56 6.45
N VAL A 59 -1.45 34.42 7.15
CA VAL A 59 -1.98 34.27 8.53
C VAL A 59 -0.91 34.50 9.60
N SER A 60 0.29 34.97 9.21
CA SER A 60 1.35 35.37 10.15
C SER A 60 1.40 36.90 10.36
N GLU A 61 0.26 37.56 10.56
CA GLU A 61 0.26 38.94 11.05
C GLU A 61 -0.81 39.17 12.13
N LYS A 62 -0.30 39.51 13.33
CA LYS A 62 -0.96 40.16 14.47
C LYS A 62 -1.94 39.35 15.32
N LEU A 63 -1.39 38.72 16.35
CA LEU A 63 -2.01 38.69 17.68
C LEU A 63 -1.12 39.52 18.63
N ASP A 64 -1.58 40.72 18.97
CA ASP A 64 -1.05 41.50 20.10
C ASP A 64 -1.56 40.83 21.39
N GLU A 65 -0.74 39.97 22.01
CA GLU A 65 -1.01 39.45 23.35
C GLU A 65 -0.52 40.42 24.43
N PRO A 66 -1.28 40.65 25.51
CA PRO A 66 -0.82 41.45 26.64
C PRO A 66 0.31 40.72 27.38
N PRO A 67 1.18 41.44 28.14
CA PRO A 67 2.28 40.81 28.84
C PRO A 67 1.72 39.89 29.94
N VAL A 68 1.76 38.59 29.71
CA VAL A 68 1.50 37.60 30.75
C VAL A 68 2.70 37.59 31.69
N GLU A 69 2.45 37.94 32.95
CA GLU A 69 3.43 37.85 34.02
C GLU A 69 3.98 36.43 34.12
N THR A 70 5.29 36.31 33.95
CA THR A 70 6.04 35.07 34.13
C THR A 70 5.94 34.63 35.58
N THR A 71 5.02 33.71 35.87
CA THR A 71 5.11 32.88 37.07
C THR A 71 6.02 31.70 36.75
N ALA A 72 7.20 31.72 37.34
CA ALA A 72 8.20 30.67 37.22
C ALA A 72 7.66 29.35 37.82
N TYR A 73 7.27 28.42 36.96
CA TYR A 73 7.10 27.03 37.34
C TYR A 73 8.45 26.32 37.24
N MET A 74 9.05 26.15 38.42
CA MET A 74 9.79 24.97 38.85
C MET A 74 10.77 24.35 37.84
N THR A 75 12.04 24.67 38.02
CA THR A 75 13.19 23.84 37.68
C THR A 75 13.06 22.46 38.34
N GLY A 76 12.42 21.52 37.66
CA GLY A 76 12.70 20.11 37.82
C GLY A 76 13.74 19.75 36.78
N GLU A 77 15.01 19.63 37.17
CA GLU A 77 15.99 18.92 36.35
C GLU A 77 15.46 17.48 36.24
N SER A 78 14.83 17.15 35.12
CA SER A 78 14.59 15.77 34.76
C SER A 78 15.96 15.11 34.67
N GLU A 79 16.19 14.06 35.46
CA GLU A 79 17.37 13.23 35.27
C GLU A 79 17.43 12.84 33.78
N PRO A 80 18.61 12.91 33.14
CA PRO A 80 18.72 12.51 31.74
C PRO A 80 18.22 11.08 31.63
N VAL A 81 17.20 10.87 30.80
CA VAL A 81 16.73 9.52 30.46
C VAL A 81 17.91 8.83 29.77
N VAL A 82 18.60 7.96 30.50
CA VAL A 82 19.67 7.14 29.94
C VAL A 82 18.98 6.06 29.11
N MET A 83 19.03 6.20 27.78
CA MET A 83 18.64 5.12 26.90
C MET A 83 19.60 3.95 27.13
N PRO A 84 19.11 2.73 27.40
CA PRO A 84 19.99 1.57 27.48
C PRO A 84 20.76 1.45 26.16
N GLU A 85 22.05 1.15 26.26
CA GLU A 85 22.87 0.87 25.09
C GLU A 85 22.47 -0.47 24.49
N THR A 86 22.26 -0.48 23.18
CA THR A 86 22.02 -1.68 22.38
C THR A 86 23.35 -2.38 22.16
N THR A 87 23.41 -3.69 22.38
CA THR A 87 24.59 -4.50 22.08
C THR A 87 24.38 -5.30 20.79
N PRO A 88 25.46 -5.75 20.12
CA PRO A 88 25.33 -6.59 18.92
C PRO A 88 24.45 -7.82 19.16
N ALA A 89 24.57 -8.44 20.33
CA ALA A 89 23.77 -9.62 20.69
C ALA A 89 22.26 -9.33 20.74
N ASP A 90 21.87 -8.09 21.05
CA ASP A 90 20.46 -7.70 21.13
C ASP A 90 19.82 -7.63 19.73
N ILE A 91 20.56 -7.23 18.70
CA ILE A 91 20.02 -7.09 17.34
C ILE A 91 20.11 -8.36 16.50
N ILE A 92 20.92 -9.36 16.90
CA ILE A 92 21.04 -10.62 16.15
C ILE A 92 19.67 -11.29 16.02
N GLY A 93 19.32 -11.67 14.80
CA GLY A 93 18.04 -12.28 14.46
C GLY A 93 17.43 -11.69 13.20
N ILE A 94 16.21 -12.14 12.90
CA ILE A 94 15.43 -11.65 11.77
C ILE A 94 14.40 -10.65 12.28
N TRP A 95 14.24 -9.55 11.57
CA TRP A 95 13.33 -8.47 11.87
C TRP A 95 12.50 -8.19 10.63
N SER A 96 11.20 -7.94 10.80
CA SER A 96 10.31 -7.62 9.70
C SER A 96 9.58 -6.29 9.91
N PHE A 97 9.27 -5.64 8.80
CA PHE A 97 8.43 -4.45 8.73
C PHE A 97 7.53 -4.58 7.51
N GLY A 98 6.21 -4.43 7.71
CA GLY A 98 5.22 -4.46 6.64
C GLY A 98 4.75 -3.05 6.32
N ASP A 99 4.88 -2.63 5.07
CA ASP A 99 4.34 -1.35 4.58
C ASP A 99 2.89 -1.47 4.05
N GLY A 100 2.32 -2.69 4.11
CA GLY A 100 0.99 -3.04 3.60
C GLY A 100 1.03 -3.76 2.25
N ASN A 101 2.12 -3.63 1.49
CA ASN A 101 2.29 -4.23 0.16
C ASN A 101 3.40 -5.28 0.13
N ASN A 102 4.48 -4.97 0.82
CA ASN A 102 5.64 -5.80 0.92
C ASN A 102 6.05 -5.93 2.37
N ILE A 103 6.78 -7.00 2.64
CA ILE A 103 7.44 -7.21 3.92
C ILE A 103 8.93 -7.06 3.68
N LEU A 104 9.49 -6.02 4.28
CA LEU A 104 10.93 -5.87 4.42
C LEU A 104 11.38 -6.81 5.54
N TYR A 105 12.40 -7.60 5.27
CA TYR A 105 13.10 -8.40 6.25
C TYR A 105 14.55 -7.94 6.35
N MET A 106 15.06 -7.94 7.58
CA MET A 106 16.46 -7.70 7.91
C MET A 106 16.98 -8.82 8.80
N SER A 107 18.06 -9.49 8.40
CA SER A 107 18.73 -10.50 9.22
C SER A 107 20.11 -10.01 9.62
N PHE A 108 20.29 -9.72 10.91
CA PHE A 108 21.59 -9.38 11.48
C PHE A 108 22.29 -10.65 11.95
N ASN A 109 23.47 -10.94 11.39
CA ASN A 109 24.24 -12.13 11.68
C ASN A 109 25.44 -11.82 12.59
N GLU A 110 25.84 -12.80 13.41
CA GLU A 110 26.97 -12.66 14.37
C GLU A 110 28.31 -12.32 13.69
N ASP A 111 28.45 -12.58 12.40
CA ASP A 111 29.66 -12.30 11.61
C ASP A 111 29.72 -10.85 11.07
N GLY A 112 28.74 -10.02 11.40
CA GLY A 112 28.66 -8.62 10.96
C GLY A 112 28.03 -8.45 9.57
N THR A 113 27.41 -9.49 9.02
CA THR A 113 26.63 -9.39 7.78
C THR A 113 25.17 -9.05 8.08
N LEU A 114 24.56 -8.26 7.19
CA LEU A 114 23.15 -7.89 7.23
C LEU A 114 22.52 -8.28 5.90
N ASP A 115 21.62 -9.25 5.91
CA ASP A 115 20.77 -9.52 4.75
C ASP A 115 19.51 -8.65 4.81
N VAL A 116 19.22 -7.95 3.73
CA VAL A 116 17.99 -7.17 3.56
C VAL A 116 17.25 -7.72 2.36
N TRP A 117 16.00 -8.12 2.51
CA TRP A 117 15.19 -8.60 1.40
C TRP A 117 13.76 -8.15 1.53
N THR A 118 13.09 -8.04 0.39
CA THR A 118 11.69 -7.67 0.32
C THR A 118 10.91 -8.82 -0.28
N VAL A 119 9.76 -9.11 0.32
CA VAL A 119 8.82 -10.11 -0.17
C VAL A 119 7.51 -9.42 -0.50
N ASP A 120 6.93 -9.78 -1.64
CA ASP A 120 5.60 -9.30 -1.99
C ASP A 120 4.51 -9.98 -1.16
N SER A 121 3.27 -9.55 -1.39
CA SER A 121 2.11 -10.16 -0.76
C SER A 121 1.99 -11.65 -1.04
N ASP A 122 2.32 -12.10 -2.24
CA ASP A 122 2.18 -13.50 -2.66
C ASP A 122 3.28 -14.41 -2.06
N GLY A 123 4.19 -13.84 -1.27
CA GLY A 123 5.28 -14.57 -0.65
C GLY A 123 6.50 -14.77 -1.54
N GLN A 124 6.55 -14.13 -2.71
CA GLN A 124 7.71 -14.16 -3.59
C GLN A 124 8.75 -13.14 -3.12
N GLU A 125 9.99 -13.59 -3.00
CA GLU A 125 11.13 -12.70 -2.78
C GLU A 125 11.33 -11.82 -4.03
N LEU A 126 11.17 -10.51 -3.86
CA LEU A 126 11.32 -9.53 -4.93
C LEU A 126 12.78 -9.16 -5.14
N ASN A 127 13.50 -8.97 -4.04
CA ASN A 127 14.91 -8.58 -4.04
C ASN A 127 15.59 -9.08 -2.76
N ARG A 128 16.90 -9.25 -2.81
CA ARG A 128 17.76 -9.50 -1.65
C ARG A 128 19.14 -8.91 -1.87
N THR A 129 19.64 -8.23 -0.85
CA THR A 129 20.96 -7.63 -0.81
C THR A 129 21.66 -8.04 0.48
N THR A 130 22.91 -8.43 0.37
CA THR A 130 23.77 -8.70 1.53
C THR A 130 24.71 -7.52 1.74
N ASN A 131 24.56 -6.87 2.89
CA ASN A 131 25.34 -5.74 3.37
C ASN A 131 26.26 -6.21 4.51
N THR A 132 27.11 -5.31 4.99
CA THR A 132 27.78 -5.45 6.29
C THR A 132 27.31 -4.36 7.23
N TYR A 133 27.35 -4.61 8.53
CA TYR A 133 26.96 -3.60 9.52
C TYR A 133 27.97 -3.47 10.66
N THR A 134 27.96 -2.31 11.31
CA THR A 134 28.67 -2.05 12.56
C THR A 134 27.70 -1.50 13.59
N LEU A 135 27.89 -1.85 14.86
CA LEU A 135 27.10 -1.33 15.97
C LEU A 135 28.02 -0.87 17.09
N GLU A 136 27.98 0.43 17.39
CA GLU A 136 28.68 1.04 18.53
C GLU A 136 27.65 1.77 19.42
N GLY A 137 27.28 1.14 20.54
CA GLY A 137 26.16 1.61 21.36
C GLY A 137 24.86 1.58 20.55
N ASN A 138 24.19 2.72 20.43
CA ASN A 138 22.96 2.84 19.63
C ASN A 138 23.22 3.30 18.18
N ALA A 139 24.48 3.43 17.75
CA ALA A 139 24.80 3.86 16.39
C ALA A 139 25.00 2.63 15.47
N LEU A 140 24.07 2.44 14.54
CA LEU A 140 24.11 1.39 13.52
C LEU A 140 24.62 1.99 12.20
N GLY A 141 25.74 1.48 11.68
CA GLY A 141 26.21 1.76 10.32
C GLY A 141 25.91 0.57 9.41
N VAL A 142 25.34 0.83 8.23
CA VAL A 142 25.07 -0.18 7.19
C VAL A 142 25.87 0.17 5.96
N TYR A 143 26.68 -0.78 5.48
CA TYR A 143 27.59 -0.62 4.35
C TYR A 143 27.15 -1.52 3.22
N GLN A 144 26.82 -0.91 2.08
CA GLN A 144 26.32 -1.61 0.91
C GLN A 144 27.47 -2.03 -0.03
N PRO A 145 27.30 -3.09 -0.84
CA PRO A 145 28.34 -3.56 -1.78
C PRO A 145 28.79 -2.53 -2.82
N ASP A 146 27.94 -1.54 -3.14
CA ASP A 146 28.26 -0.45 -4.07
C ASP A 146 29.10 0.66 -3.44
N GLY A 147 29.38 0.57 -2.14
CA GLY A 147 30.16 1.53 -1.36
C GLY A 147 29.32 2.66 -0.76
N SER A 148 27.99 2.64 -0.90
CA SER A 148 27.11 3.54 -0.16
C SER A 148 26.99 3.12 1.32
N GLU A 149 26.72 4.10 2.17
CA GLU A 149 26.65 3.94 3.62
C GLU A 149 25.41 4.63 4.17
N ASP A 150 24.68 3.93 5.03
CA ASP A 150 23.54 4.46 5.77
C ASP A 150 23.81 4.37 7.28
N TYR A 151 23.31 5.35 8.03
CA TYR A 151 23.52 5.44 9.47
C TYR A 151 22.18 5.64 10.18
N TYR A 152 21.98 4.88 11.25
CA TYR A 152 20.76 4.90 12.05
C TYR A 152 21.08 4.95 13.54
N ILE A 153 20.19 5.57 14.31
CA ILE A 153 20.09 5.32 15.74
C ILE A 153 19.19 4.09 15.90
N CYS A 154 19.69 3.02 16.52
CA CYS A 154 18.91 1.85 16.83
C CYS A 154 18.50 1.81 18.30
N ILE A 155 17.24 1.45 18.56
CA ILE A 155 16.69 1.30 19.90
C ILE A 155 15.97 -0.04 19.95
N ILE A 156 16.43 -0.95 20.82
CA ILE A 156 15.74 -2.21 21.08
C ILE A 156 14.88 -2.11 22.33
N ASN A 157 13.64 -2.60 22.20
CA ASN A 157 12.73 -2.82 23.31
C ASN A 157 12.03 -4.17 23.16
N GLY A 158 12.63 -5.22 23.71
CA GLY A 158 12.15 -6.60 23.57
C GLY A 158 12.21 -7.06 22.11
N ASP A 159 11.04 -7.37 21.54
CA ASP A 159 10.89 -7.80 20.14
C ASP A 159 10.67 -6.64 19.17
N SER A 160 10.88 -5.39 19.61
CA SER A 160 10.80 -4.20 18.77
C SER A 160 12.19 -3.61 18.56
N LEU A 161 12.54 -3.34 17.29
CA LEU A 161 13.74 -2.63 16.87
C LEU A 161 13.31 -1.34 16.15
N THR A 162 13.59 -0.20 16.75
CA THR A 162 13.39 1.09 16.09
C THR A 162 14.69 1.54 15.43
N LEU A 163 14.62 1.91 14.16
CA LEU A 163 15.69 2.61 13.44
C LEU A 163 15.26 4.05 13.16
N GLU A 164 16.01 5.00 13.67
CA GLU A 164 15.76 6.43 13.47
C GLU A 164 16.89 7.07 12.66
N ASP A 165 16.54 8.02 11.79
CA ASP A 165 17.53 8.87 11.14
C ASP A 165 18.26 9.71 12.21
N PRO A 166 19.60 9.67 12.31
CA PRO A 166 20.37 10.44 13.28
C PRO A 166 20.17 11.97 13.14
N ALA A 167 19.72 12.46 11.99
CA ALA A 167 19.38 13.86 11.80
C ALA A 167 18.03 14.26 12.43
N GLY A 168 17.18 13.29 12.81
CA GLY A 168 15.87 13.50 13.41
C GLY A 168 14.81 14.07 12.46
N PHE A 169 15.09 14.09 11.16
CA PHE A 169 14.19 14.60 10.12
C PHE A 169 13.63 13.50 9.20
N GLY A 170 14.16 12.27 9.30
CA GLY A 170 13.72 11.12 8.52
C GLY A 170 12.61 10.30 9.17
N GLU A 171 12.08 9.34 8.40
CA GLU A 171 11.12 8.35 8.89
C GLU A 171 11.79 7.38 9.87
N SER A 172 11.05 6.96 10.89
CA SER A 172 11.49 5.92 11.82
C SER A 172 10.88 4.59 11.42
N TYR A 173 11.71 3.55 11.32
CA TYR A 173 11.25 2.19 11.05
C TYR A 173 11.12 1.44 12.36
N VAL A 174 9.94 0.85 12.62
CA VAL A 174 9.72 -0.01 13.79
C VAL A 174 9.57 -1.43 13.29
N LEU A 175 10.61 -2.23 13.45
CA LEU A 175 10.65 -3.62 13.04
C LEU A 175 10.32 -4.55 14.20
N THR A 176 9.68 -5.67 13.89
CA THR A 176 9.34 -6.71 14.86
C THR A 176 10.23 -7.93 14.67
N ARG A 177 10.76 -8.50 15.76
CA ARG A 177 11.54 -9.74 15.71
C ARG A 177 10.67 -10.88 15.21
N THR A 178 11.20 -11.68 14.29
CA THR A 178 10.55 -12.87 13.73
C THR A 178 11.51 -14.05 13.66
N GLU A 179 10.99 -15.27 13.74
CA GLU A 179 11.78 -16.51 13.62
C GLU A 179 11.76 -17.10 12.19
N SER A 180 10.89 -16.59 11.31
CA SER A 180 10.80 -17.00 9.90
C SER A 180 10.27 -15.90 8.98
N LEU A 181 10.37 -16.15 7.66
CA LEU A 181 9.59 -15.47 6.61
C LEU A 181 8.10 -15.74 6.83
N ASP A 182 7.51 -15.12 7.84
CA ASP A 182 6.08 -15.20 8.12
C ASP A 182 5.37 -14.17 7.24
N ILE A 183 4.97 -14.62 6.04
CA ILE A 183 3.88 -13.95 5.32
C ILE A 183 2.68 -14.05 6.27
N PRO A 184 2.09 -12.94 6.73
CA PRO A 184 0.99 -13.00 7.67
C PRO A 184 -0.16 -13.75 7.01
N VAL A 185 -0.49 -14.92 7.56
CA VAL A 185 -1.62 -15.72 7.12
C VAL A 185 -2.81 -15.28 7.93
N TYR A 186 -3.72 -14.55 7.30
CA TYR A 186 -5.00 -14.21 7.91
C TYR A 186 -6.02 -15.29 7.62
N THR A 187 -6.96 -15.41 8.54
CA THR A 187 -8.15 -16.22 8.41
C THR A 187 -9.38 -15.32 8.34
N ALA A 188 -10.53 -15.87 7.94
CA ALA A 188 -11.80 -15.15 8.02
C ALA A 188 -12.02 -14.55 9.42
N ALA A 189 -11.64 -15.26 10.48
CA ALA A 189 -11.81 -14.83 11.86
C ALA A 189 -11.03 -13.54 12.20
N ASP A 190 -9.91 -13.28 11.53
CA ASP A 190 -9.13 -12.05 11.74
C ASP A 190 -9.80 -10.83 11.10
N LEU A 191 -10.60 -11.05 10.04
CA LEU A 191 -11.31 -10.01 9.31
C LEU A 191 -12.74 -9.77 9.81
N VAL A 192 -13.38 -10.76 10.45
CA VAL A 192 -14.77 -10.64 10.93
C VAL A 192 -14.93 -9.41 11.82
N GLY A 193 -15.92 -8.60 11.49
CA GLY A 193 -16.22 -7.35 12.18
C GLY A 193 -16.53 -6.22 11.22
N THR A 194 -16.80 -5.04 11.81
CA THR A 194 -17.11 -3.83 11.06
C THR A 194 -15.90 -2.90 11.03
N TRP A 195 -15.53 -2.48 9.83
CA TRP A 195 -14.39 -1.62 9.54
C TRP A 195 -14.87 -0.37 8.82
N VAL A 196 -14.33 0.79 9.20
CA VAL A 196 -14.77 2.09 8.69
C VAL A 196 -13.59 2.87 8.13
N SER A 197 -13.71 3.34 6.89
CA SER A 197 -12.71 4.24 6.32
C SER A 197 -12.91 5.68 6.80
N ASP A 198 -11.82 6.41 6.97
CA ASP A 198 -11.80 7.82 7.37
C ASP A 198 -11.47 8.74 6.17
N SER A 199 -12.12 8.52 5.02
CA SER A 199 -11.92 9.41 3.89
C SER A 199 -12.63 10.76 4.10
N SER A 200 -12.03 11.86 3.64
CA SER A 200 -12.48 13.23 3.94
C SER A 200 -13.84 13.62 3.38
N ASN A 201 -14.42 12.84 2.46
CA ASN A 201 -15.67 13.17 1.77
C ASN A 201 -16.78 12.10 1.88
N SER A 202 -16.45 10.88 2.32
CA SER A 202 -17.39 9.77 2.47
C SER A 202 -16.84 8.70 3.42
N TYR A 203 -17.71 8.03 4.16
CA TYR A 203 -17.37 6.88 4.98
C TYR A 203 -17.76 5.60 4.26
N ILE A 204 -16.86 4.63 4.23
CA ILE A 204 -17.17 3.27 3.77
C ILE A 204 -17.18 2.38 5.00
N TRP A 205 -18.31 1.73 5.26
CA TRP A 205 -18.46 0.72 6.28
C TRP A 205 -18.44 -0.65 5.61
N MET A 206 -17.51 -1.50 6.01
CA MET A 206 -17.39 -2.87 5.55
C MET A 206 -17.62 -3.80 6.73
N THR A 207 -18.64 -4.65 6.67
CA THR A 207 -18.90 -5.67 7.69
C THR A 207 -18.66 -7.05 7.09
N PHE A 208 -17.59 -7.69 7.55
CA PHE A 208 -17.24 -9.05 7.18
C PHE A 208 -17.91 -10.01 8.16
N ASN A 209 -18.77 -10.89 7.66
CA ASN A 209 -19.52 -11.85 8.46
C ASN A 209 -18.84 -13.22 8.47
N GLU A 210 -18.99 -13.98 9.56
CA GLU A 210 -18.41 -15.34 9.71
C GLU A 210 -18.81 -16.33 8.61
N ASP A 211 -19.91 -16.07 7.90
CA ASP A 211 -20.43 -16.91 6.83
C ASP A 211 -19.84 -16.59 5.44
N GLY A 212 -18.89 -15.65 5.35
CA GLY A 212 -18.25 -15.23 4.10
C GLY A 212 -19.02 -14.16 3.33
N THR A 213 -20.07 -13.59 3.91
CA THR A 213 -20.77 -12.44 3.32
C THR A 213 -20.15 -11.12 3.77
N LEU A 214 -20.23 -10.11 2.90
CA LEU A 214 -19.72 -8.77 3.12
C LEU A 214 -20.84 -7.76 2.90
N ASP A 215 -21.18 -6.98 3.94
CA ASP A 215 -22.05 -5.81 3.79
C ASP A 215 -21.19 -4.56 3.61
N VAL A 216 -21.35 -3.85 2.48
CA VAL A 216 -20.65 -2.58 2.22
C VAL A 216 -21.66 -1.44 2.19
N TRP A 217 -21.43 -0.40 2.97
CA TRP A 217 -22.24 0.82 2.96
C TRP A 217 -21.35 2.02 2.68
N VAL A 218 -21.80 2.87 1.76
CA VAL A 218 -21.13 4.13 1.44
C VAL A 218 -22.03 5.26 1.91
N ILE A 219 -21.51 6.09 2.80
CA ILE A 219 -22.23 7.19 3.43
C ILE A 219 -21.50 8.50 3.11
N ASP A 220 -22.22 9.53 2.69
CA ASP A 220 -21.64 10.85 2.43
C ASP A 220 -21.23 11.57 3.72
N ALA A 221 -20.48 12.67 3.61
CA ALA A 221 -20.07 13.47 4.76
C ALA A 221 -21.24 14.08 5.58
N ASN A 222 -22.47 14.09 5.04
CA ASN A 222 -23.66 14.57 5.72
C ASN A 222 -24.43 13.44 6.43
N GLY A 223 -23.94 12.20 6.39
CA GLY A 223 -24.59 11.03 6.97
C GLY A 223 -25.69 10.44 6.10
N VAL A 224 -25.75 10.79 4.81
CA VAL A 224 -26.71 10.23 3.84
C VAL A 224 -26.11 9.00 3.19
N GLU A 225 -26.86 7.90 3.18
CA GLU A 225 -26.50 6.69 2.43
C GLU A 225 -26.47 6.99 0.93
N ILE A 226 -25.30 6.78 0.32
CA ILE A 226 -25.06 6.90 -1.12
C ILE A 226 -25.34 5.55 -1.79
N ASP A 227 -24.83 4.47 -1.20
CA ASP A 227 -24.90 3.13 -1.77
C ASP A 227 -24.81 2.07 -0.68
N ARG A 228 -25.36 0.88 -0.99
CA ARG A 228 -25.26 -0.29 -0.13
C ARG A 228 -25.28 -1.57 -0.98
N THR A 229 -24.27 -2.41 -0.80
CA THR A 229 -24.15 -3.71 -1.46
C THR A 229 -24.05 -4.83 -0.44
N GLN A 230 -24.43 -6.02 -0.89
CA GLN A 230 -24.18 -7.27 -0.18
C GLN A 230 -23.39 -8.16 -1.12
N ASP A 231 -22.12 -8.33 -0.79
CA ASP A 231 -21.11 -9.04 -1.56
C ASP A 231 -20.68 -10.30 -0.80
N THR A 232 -19.72 -11.02 -1.35
CA THR A 232 -19.08 -12.16 -0.67
C THR A 232 -17.58 -11.98 -0.68
N TYR A 233 -16.89 -12.63 0.25
CA TYR A 233 -15.44 -12.55 0.33
C TYR A 233 -14.80 -13.88 0.66
N THR A 234 -13.55 -14.04 0.21
CA THR A 234 -12.67 -15.15 0.60
C THR A 234 -11.30 -14.62 0.98
N ILE A 235 -10.61 -15.33 1.87
CA ILE A 235 -9.23 -15.03 2.27
C ILE A 235 -8.37 -16.26 2.07
N GLU A 236 -7.23 -16.07 1.42
CA GLU A 236 -6.16 -17.06 1.31
C GLU A 236 -4.83 -16.37 1.63
N GLY A 237 -4.22 -16.71 2.76
CA GLY A 237 -3.01 -16.03 3.22
C GLY A 237 -3.29 -14.56 3.58
N ASN A 238 -2.64 -13.64 2.89
CA ASN A 238 -2.86 -12.20 2.96
C ASN A 238 -3.58 -11.62 1.74
N GLN A 239 -4.27 -12.47 0.98
CA GLN A 239 -5.09 -12.04 -0.14
C GLN A 239 -6.56 -12.10 0.23
N LEU A 240 -7.27 -10.98 0.03
CA LEU A 240 -8.71 -10.86 0.12
C LEU A 240 -9.29 -10.78 -1.29
N THR A 241 -10.21 -11.67 -1.62
CA THR A 241 -11.01 -11.59 -2.85
C THR A 241 -12.42 -11.16 -2.49
N ILE A 242 -12.93 -10.13 -3.15
CA ILE A 242 -14.32 -9.67 -3.03
C ILE A 242 -15.05 -10.04 -4.32
N SER A 243 -16.08 -10.86 -4.18
CA SER A 243 -16.94 -11.29 -5.29
C SER A 243 -18.29 -10.59 -5.20
N TYR A 244 -18.66 -9.94 -6.30
CA TYR A 244 -19.89 -9.16 -6.41
C TYR A 244 -21.07 -10.01 -6.87
N PRO A 245 -22.32 -9.69 -6.47
CA PRO A 245 -23.52 -10.40 -6.92
C PRO A 245 -23.89 -10.14 -8.39
N THR A 246 -23.19 -9.23 -9.06
CA THR A 246 -23.37 -8.93 -10.50
C THR A 246 -22.24 -9.57 -11.30
N ASP A 247 -22.36 -9.63 -12.64
CA ASP A 247 -21.30 -10.15 -13.53
C ASP A 247 -20.03 -9.26 -13.61
N ARG A 248 -19.79 -8.45 -12.57
CA ARG A 248 -18.58 -7.65 -12.41
C ARG A 248 -17.41 -8.60 -12.07
N GLU A 249 -16.22 -8.27 -12.57
CA GLU A 249 -14.99 -8.95 -12.15
C GLU A 249 -14.77 -8.80 -10.64
N GLU A 250 -14.20 -9.85 -10.04
CA GLU A 250 -13.82 -9.87 -8.63
C GLU A 250 -12.69 -8.87 -8.40
N ASP A 251 -12.73 -8.18 -7.26
CA ASP A 251 -11.62 -7.34 -6.84
C ASP A 251 -10.73 -8.16 -5.90
N VAL A 252 -9.41 -8.15 -6.14
CA VAL A 252 -8.41 -8.83 -5.32
C VAL A 252 -7.55 -7.79 -4.62
N TYR A 253 -7.36 -7.95 -3.32
CA TYR A 253 -6.58 -7.05 -2.48
C TYR A 253 -5.55 -7.82 -1.67
N ASN A 254 -4.40 -7.19 -1.47
CA ASN A 254 -3.48 -7.54 -0.40
C ASN A 254 -3.99 -6.91 0.89
N ILE A 255 -3.93 -7.67 1.98
CA ILE A 255 -4.41 -7.24 3.29
C ILE A 255 -3.30 -7.20 4.32
N SER A 256 -3.36 -6.17 5.17
CA SER A 256 -2.56 -6.08 6.39
C SER A 256 -3.47 -5.70 7.54
N ILE A 257 -3.41 -6.46 8.64
CA ILE A 257 -4.18 -6.22 9.85
C ILE A 257 -3.21 -5.97 11.00
N ASN A 258 -3.29 -4.78 11.59
CA ASN A 258 -2.54 -4.42 12.78
C ASN A 258 -3.51 -3.95 13.87
N GLY A 259 -3.92 -4.88 14.74
CA GLY A 259 -4.92 -4.63 15.77
C GLY A 259 -6.27 -4.22 15.17
N ASP A 260 -6.65 -2.97 15.40
CA ASP A 260 -7.91 -2.39 14.91
C ASP A 260 -7.76 -1.67 13.55
N MET A 261 -6.61 -1.78 12.89
CA MET A 261 -6.37 -1.20 11.57
C MET A 261 -6.32 -2.28 10.49
N LEU A 262 -7.12 -2.12 9.44
CA LEU A 262 -7.10 -2.90 8.22
C LEU A 262 -6.61 -2.01 7.08
N ILE A 263 -5.63 -2.49 6.32
CA ILE A 263 -5.15 -1.85 5.11
C ILE A 263 -5.42 -2.79 3.95
N LEU A 264 -6.06 -2.27 2.90
CA LEU A 264 -6.22 -2.94 1.61
C LEU A 264 -5.35 -2.23 0.57
N ALA A 265 -4.74 -3.00 -0.32
CA ALA A 265 -4.01 -2.49 -1.48
C ALA A 265 -4.25 -3.37 -2.69
N TYR A 266 -4.30 -2.78 -3.89
CA TYR A 266 -4.37 -3.57 -5.12
C TYR A 266 -3.00 -4.21 -5.41
N PRO A 267 -2.94 -5.50 -5.81
CA PRO A 267 -1.67 -6.16 -6.11
C PRO A 267 -0.86 -5.46 -7.22
N ASP A 268 -1.53 -4.85 -8.19
CA ASP A 268 -0.89 -4.14 -9.31
C ASP A 268 -0.73 -2.63 -9.07
N GLN A 269 -1.32 -2.09 -8.00
CA GLN A 269 -1.21 -0.68 -7.59
C GLN A 269 -0.95 -0.56 -6.07
N PRO A 270 0.19 -1.08 -5.58
CA PRO A 270 0.48 -1.15 -4.15
C PRO A 270 0.48 0.23 -3.46
N ASP A 271 0.93 1.30 -4.14
CA ASP A 271 0.97 2.64 -3.55
C ASP A 271 -0.43 3.23 -3.26
N GLN A 272 -1.50 2.61 -3.75
CA GLN A 272 -2.88 3.01 -3.49
C GLN A 272 -3.46 2.24 -2.31
N LEU A 273 -3.27 2.81 -1.11
CA LEU A 273 -3.71 2.23 0.15
C LEU A 273 -5.13 2.68 0.54
N PHE A 274 -5.92 1.74 1.05
CA PHE A 274 -7.23 1.99 1.64
C PHE A 274 -7.22 1.56 3.10
N GLY A 275 -7.19 2.53 4.02
CA GLY A 275 -7.20 2.30 5.46
C GLY A 275 -8.61 2.24 6.04
N TYR A 276 -8.81 1.32 6.97
CA TYR A 276 -10.05 1.15 7.73
C TYR A 276 -9.77 0.89 9.20
N ILE A 277 -10.65 1.40 10.07
CA ILE A 277 -10.58 1.25 11.52
C ILE A 277 -11.75 0.39 12.01
N ARG A 278 -11.43 -0.65 12.79
CA ARG A 278 -12.39 -1.55 13.41
C ARG A 278 -13.28 -0.81 14.41
N GLN A 279 -14.57 -1.08 14.36
CA GLN A 279 -15.56 -0.59 15.33
C GLN A 279 -15.83 -1.67 16.38
N HIS A 280 -15.89 -1.28 17.65
CA HIS A 280 -16.21 -2.13 18.81
C HIS A 280 -17.63 -1.89 19.33
#